data_AF-A0A0G0YLF1-F1
#
_entry.id   AF-A0A0G0YLF1-F1
#
_cell.length_a   1.000
_cell.length_b   1.000
_cell.length_c   1.000
_cell.angle_alpha   90.00
_cell.angle_beta   90.00
_cell.angle_gamma   90.00
#
_symmetry.space_group_name_H-M   'P 1'
#
loop_
_entity.id
_entity.type
_entity.pdbx_description
1 polymer ?
#
loop_
_entity_poly.entity_id
_entity_poly.type
_entity_poly.pdbx_seq_one_letter_code
_entity_poly.pdbx_strand_id
1 'polypeptide(L)'
;MKIMPNQNNRQIKIFCLKDSKDFRDYELLDTGDGEKLERFGLYIFVRPYEDAVWKKTLPESEWNKADGKFWSSKQGAKAGWKMKNEQGESLLKKWEMEYKGIKFLARPTSFRHLGFFPEHAVHWDFIEERIKSAEVGLPQKVKFLNLFGYTGVASLFALRAGAEVTHLDASKQVLNWAKENQKLSDLQNLPMRVIEDDAIKFLEREAKRGNKYDVIIMDPPKFGRGPKGEVWKIEE
;
A
#
# COMPACT_ATOMS: atom_id res chain seq x y z
N MET A 1 27.10 -16.19 -10.21
CA MET A 1 26.81 -15.37 -11.42
C MET A 1 27.19 -13.92 -11.08
N LYS A 2 28.33 -13.42 -11.56
CA LYS A 2 28.77 -12.04 -11.31
C LYS A 2 27.91 -11.09 -12.16
N ILE A 3 27.10 -10.24 -11.52
CA ILE A 3 26.35 -9.19 -12.21
C ILE A 3 27.36 -8.12 -12.61
N MET A 4 27.65 -8.00 -13.92
CA MET A 4 28.47 -6.91 -14.43
C MET A 4 27.65 -5.60 -14.44
N PRO A 5 28.23 -4.46 -14.04
CA PRO A 5 27.50 -3.19 -14.04
C PRO A 5 27.25 -2.72 -15.48
N ASN A 6 25.98 -2.67 -15.86
CA ASN A 6 25.54 -2.21 -17.17
C ASN A 6 25.71 -0.68 -17.27
N GLN A 7 26.53 -0.21 -18.20
CA GLN A 7 26.82 1.21 -18.46
C GLN A 7 25.77 1.85 -19.37
N ASN A 8 24.49 1.73 -19.05
CA ASN A 8 23.44 2.46 -19.76
C ASN A 8 23.04 3.73 -18.99
N ASN A 9 22.80 4.79 -19.76
CA ASN A 9 22.38 6.14 -19.33
C ASN A 9 21.27 6.05 -18.27
N ARG A 10 21.63 6.22 -16.99
CA ARG A 10 20.70 6.03 -15.87
C ARG A 10 19.84 7.29 -15.71
N GLN A 11 18.66 7.28 -16.31
CA GLN A 11 17.64 8.28 -16.00
C GLN A 11 16.96 7.89 -14.69
N ILE A 12 17.17 8.68 -13.63
CA ILE A 12 16.45 8.54 -12.36
C ILE A 12 15.17 9.37 -12.46
N LYS A 13 14.01 8.73 -12.27
CA LYS A 13 12.72 9.40 -12.11
C LYS A 13 12.31 9.34 -10.65
N ILE A 14 11.97 10.49 -10.08
CA ILE A 14 11.45 10.61 -8.72
C ILE A 14 9.96 10.92 -8.84
N PHE A 15 9.13 10.18 -8.14
CA PHE A 15 7.68 10.36 -8.11
C PHE A 15 7.27 10.99 -6.77
N CYS A 16 6.30 11.90 -6.78
CA CYS A 16 5.80 12.55 -5.57
C CYS A 16 4.28 12.55 -5.54
N LEU A 17 3.64 12.32 -4.39
CA LEU A 17 2.17 12.24 -4.32
C LEU A 17 1.41 13.44 -4.93
N LYS A 18 2.00 14.65 -4.91
CA LYS A 18 1.48 15.84 -5.60
C LYS A 18 1.23 15.65 -7.11
N ASP A 19 1.82 14.62 -7.70
CA ASP A 19 1.68 14.22 -9.10
C ASP A 19 0.38 13.41 -9.32
N SER A 20 -0.23 12.86 -8.26
CA SER A 20 -1.54 12.17 -8.27
C SER A 20 -2.64 13.06 -7.70
N LYS A 21 -2.96 14.16 -8.42
CA LYS A 21 -3.95 15.17 -8.00
C LYS A 21 -5.41 14.66 -7.92
N ASP A 22 -5.66 13.45 -8.43
CA ASP A 22 -7.01 12.91 -8.59
C ASP A 22 -7.51 12.10 -7.38
N PHE A 23 -6.72 11.98 -6.31
CA PHE A 23 -7.09 11.17 -5.16
C PHE A 23 -8.04 11.91 -4.22
N ARG A 24 -9.31 12.03 -4.63
CA ARG A 24 -10.35 12.78 -3.90
C ARG A 24 -10.65 12.24 -2.50
N ASP A 25 -10.53 10.93 -2.32
CA ASP A 25 -10.80 10.32 -1.01
C ASP A 25 -9.60 10.43 -0.06
N TYR A 26 -8.44 10.98 -0.46
CA TYR A 26 -7.33 11.21 0.45
C TYR A 26 -6.88 12.67 0.43
N GLU A 27 -6.65 13.23 1.61
CA GLU A 27 -6.11 14.58 1.74
C GLU A 27 -5.17 14.67 2.94
N LEU A 28 -4.00 15.27 2.76
CA LEU A 28 -3.16 15.70 3.87
C LEU A 28 -3.56 17.13 4.23
N LEU A 29 -4.26 17.29 5.37
CA LEU A 29 -4.85 18.56 5.78
C LEU A 29 -3.84 19.48 6.47
N ASP A 30 -3.04 18.93 7.38
CA ASP A 30 -2.01 19.68 8.12
C ASP A 30 -0.94 18.74 8.67
N THR A 31 0.22 19.29 8.99
CA THR A 31 1.31 18.59 9.67
C THR A 31 1.99 19.51 10.66
N GLY A 32 2.49 18.95 11.75
CA GLY A 32 3.28 19.70 12.71
C GLY A 32 3.25 19.07 14.10
N ASP A 33 4.21 19.48 14.92
CA ASP A 33 4.44 19.01 16.28
C ASP A 33 4.49 17.46 16.37
N GLY A 34 5.10 16.82 15.37
CA GLY A 34 5.27 15.37 15.29
C GLY A 34 4.00 14.60 14.88
N GLU A 35 2.99 15.28 14.37
CA GLU A 35 1.72 14.69 13.94
C GLU A 35 1.33 15.11 12.52
N LYS A 36 0.43 14.33 11.92
CA LYS A 36 -0.27 14.68 10.69
C LYS A 36 -1.78 14.51 10.84
N LEU A 37 -2.51 15.42 10.21
CA LEU A 37 -3.97 15.43 10.10
C LEU A 37 -4.33 15.07 8.66
N GLU A 38 -5.07 13.99 8.49
CA GLU A 38 -5.35 13.42 7.16
C GLU A 38 -6.83 13.04 7.03
N ARG A 39 -7.40 13.28 5.85
CA ARG A 39 -8.72 12.79 5.46
C ARG A 39 -8.58 11.47 4.71
N PHE A 40 -9.42 10.51 5.08
CA PHE A 40 -9.59 9.23 4.42
C PHE A 40 -11.09 9.01 4.16
N GLY A 41 -11.57 9.44 2.99
CA GLY A 41 -12.96 9.45 2.60
C GLY A 41 -13.75 10.37 3.51
N LEU A 42 -14.70 9.79 4.25
CA LEU A 42 -15.58 10.52 5.16
C LEU A 42 -14.92 10.89 6.50
N TYR A 43 -13.77 10.29 6.84
CA TYR A 43 -13.20 10.39 8.18
C TYR A 43 -11.88 11.16 8.20
N ILE A 44 -11.63 11.88 9.29
CA ILE A 44 -10.40 12.62 9.55
C ILE A 44 -9.61 11.92 10.68
N PHE A 45 -8.31 11.76 10.47
CA PHE A 45 -7.43 11.07 11.40
C PHE A 45 -6.21 11.88 11.79
N VAL A 46 -5.85 11.82 13.08
CA VAL A 46 -4.56 12.27 13.59
C VAL A 46 -3.64 11.06 13.75
N ARG A 47 -2.47 11.11 13.12
CA ARG A 47 -1.46 10.05 13.19
C ARG A 47 -0.09 10.61 13.56
N PRO A 48 0.79 9.82 14.22
CA PRO A 48 2.18 10.18 14.41
C PRO A 48 2.89 10.39 13.06
N TYR A 49 3.68 11.45 12.99
CA TYR A 49 4.57 11.75 11.88
C TYR A 49 5.80 12.48 12.43
N GLU A 50 6.76 11.69 12.89
CA GLU A 50 7.86 12.16 13.73
C GLU A 50 8.77 13.19 13.05
N ASP A 51 8.80 13.20 11.72
CA ASP A 51 9.59 14.13 10.91
C ASP A 51 8.97 15.53 10.81
N ALA A 52 7.68 15.70 11.14
CA ALA A 52 7.00 16.99 11.14
C ALA A 52 7.32 17.82 12.38
N VAL A 53 8.58 18.22 12.50
CA VAL A 53 9.13 18.98 13.64
C VAL A 53 8.69 20.46 13.67
N TRP A 54 8.07 20.95 12.59
CA TRP A 54 7.52 22.30 12.49
C TRP A 54 6.20 22.46 13.24
N LYS A 55 5.71 23.69 13.38
CA LYS A 55 4.42 23.98 14.02
C LYS A 55 3.25 23.65 13.11
N LYS A 56 2.17 23.16 13.72
CA LYS A 56 0.86 23.00 13.07
C LYS A 56 0.40 24.34 12.52
N THR A 57 -0.18 24.32 11.32
CA THR A 57 -0.63 25.54 10.64
C THR A 57 -2.11 25.79 10.83
N LEU A 58 -2.91 24.73 10.98
CA LEU A 58 -4.33 24.83 11.31
C LEU A 58 -4.53 25.06 12.82
N PRO A 59 -5.59 25.79 13.21
CA PRO A 59 -5.92 25.98 14.61
C PRO A 59 -6.31 24.66 15.28
N GLU A 60 -6.14 24.58 16.60
CA GLU A 60 -6.43 23.38 17.40
C GLU A 60 -7.89 22.89 17.21
N SER A 61 -8.82 23.81 16.95
CA SER A 61 -10.22 23.50 16.65
C SER A 61 -10.38 22.58 15.43
N GLU A 62 -9.54 22.68 14.41
CA GLU A 62 -9.59 21.78 13.25
C GLU A 62 -9.06 20.38 13.59
N TRP A 63 -7.99 20.32 14.39
CA TRP A 63 -7.42 19.05 14.86
C TRP A 63 -8.37 18.29 15.79
N ASN A 64 -9.18 19.01 16.58
CA ASN A 64 -10.17 18.43 17.47
C ASN A 64 -11.39 17.83 16.75
N LYS A 65 -11.58 18.12 15.45
CA LYS A 65 -12.62 17.48 14.61
C LYS A 65 -12.24 16.08 14.13
N ALA A 66 -11.03 15.60 14.44
CA ALA A 66 -10.59 14.30 13.98
C ALA A 66 -11.44 13.16 14.58
N ASP A 67 -12.00 12.33 13.70
CA ASP A 67 -12.77 11.14 14.04
C ASP A 67 -11.93 10.07 14.76
N GLY A 68 -10.63 10.03 14.47
CA GLY A 68 -9.74 9.07 15.11
C GLY A 68 -8.34 9.62 15.37
N LYS A 69 -7.76 9.24 16.50
CA LYS A 69 -6.34 9.48 16.80
C LYS A 69 -5.63 8.18 17.10
N PHE A 70 -4.57 7.90 16.36
CA PHE A 70 -3.65 6.82 16.73
C PHE A 70 -2.78 7.29 17.89
N TRP A 71 -2.71 6.49 18.95
CA TRP A 71 -1.89 6.77 20.11
C TRP A 71 -0.90 5.63 20.32
N SER A 72 0.30 5.97 20.78
CA SER A 72 1.28 5.03 21.33
C SER A 72 1.70 5.49 22.72
N SER A 73 1.96 4.56 23.63
CA SER A 73 2.57 4.89 24.91
C SER A 73 4.03 5.32 24.68
N LYS A 74 4.55 6.22 25.53
CA LYS A 74 5.94 6.70 25.49
C LYS A 74 7.00 5.57 25.55
N GLN A 75 6.61 4.38 25.99
CA GLN A 75 7.47 3.19 26.11
C GLN A 75 7.13 2.10 25.07
N GLY A 76 6.26 2.39 24.08
CA GLY A 76 5.93 1.49 22.97
C GLY A 76 5.11 0.25 23.33
N ALA A 77 4.91 -0.06 24.61
CA ALA A 77 4.24 -1.29 25.06
C ALA A 77 2.73 -1.35 24.75
N LYS A 78 2.08 -0.22 24.47
CA LYS A 78 0.66 -0.16 24.10
C LYS A 78 0.46 0.87 22.99
N ALA A 79 -0.28 0.49 21.95
CA ALA A 79 -0.69 1.40 20.89
C ALA A 79 -2.10 1.04 20.42
N GLY A 80 -2.80 1.99 19.82
CA GLY A 80 -4.11 1.73 19.24
C GLY A 80 -4.83 2.98 18.78
N TRP A 81 -6.06 2.78 18.33
CA TRP A 81 -6.93 3.84 17.84
C TRP A 81 -7.89 4.31 18.93
N LYS A 82 -7.98 5.61 19.14
CA LYS A 82 -9.09 6.25 19.86
C LYS A 82 -10.03 6.82 18.81
N MET A 83 -11.19 6.19 18.67
CA MET A 83 -12.20 6.48 17.65
C MET A 83 -13.41 7.14 18.32
N LYS A 84 -13.83 8.32 17.88
CA LYS A 84 -15.05 9.02 18.28
C LYS A 84 -15.47 9.95 17.14
N ASN A 85 -16.71 9.89 16.66
CA ASN A 85 -17.23 11.02 15.87
C ASN A 85 -17.63 12.18 16.82
N GLU A 86 -17.94 13.36 16.26
CA GLU A 86 -18.38 14.54 17.02
C GLU A 86 -19.60 14.26 17.93
N GLN A 87 -20.41 13.25 17.58
CA GLN A 87 -21.62 12.84 18.29
C GLN A 87 -21.39 11.69 19.30
N GLY A 88 -20.16 11.17 19.41
CA GLY A 88 -19.80 10.07 20.33
C GLY A 88 -20.19 8.66 19.88
N GLU A 89 -20.60 8.48 18.63
CA GLU A 89 -20.98 7.20 18.04
C GLU A 89 -19.76 6.39 17.54
N SER A 90 -19.97 5.09 17.39
CA SER A 90 -18.93 4.19 16.86
C SER A 90 -18.77 4.38 15.36
N LEU A 91 -17.54 4.70 14.94
CA LEU A 91 -17.14 4.73 13.54
C LEU A 91 -17.25 3.35 12.88
N LEU A 92 -17.43 3.34 11.56
CA LEU A 92 -17.37 2.12 10.78
C LEU A 92 -16.00 1.44 10.96
N LYS A 93 -16.01 0.12 11.15
CA LYS A 93 -14.78 -0.68 11.30
C LYS A 93 -13.91 -0.72 10.04
N LYS A 94 -14.54 -0.44 8.88
CA LYS A 94 -13.91 -0.32 7.57
C LYS A 94 -14.83 0.49 6.66
N TRP A 95 -14.29 1.23 5.71
CA TRP A 95 -15.04 2.02 4.74
C TRP A 95 -14.37 1.98 3.37
N GLU A 96 -15.17 2.27 2.34
CA GLU A 96 -14.71 2.32 0.96
C GLU A 96 -13.91 3.59 0.68
N MET A 97 -12.86 3.41 -0.10
CA MET A 97 -12.01 4.43 -0.68
C MET A 97 -11.91 4.15 -2.17
N GLU A 98 -11.77 5.18 -2.98
CA GLU A 98 -11.62 5.08 -4.42
C GLU A 98 -10.44 5.92 -4.91
N TYR A 99 -9.66 5.33 -5.81
CA TYR A 99 -8.69 6.06 -6.62
C TYR A 99 -8.82 5.66 -8.10
N LYS A 100 -9.18 6.63 -8.94
CA LYS A 100 -9.38 6.46 -10.40
C LYS A 100 -10.28 5.27 -10.74
N GLY A 101 -11.35 5.02 -9.99
CA GLY A 101 -12.27 3.89 -10.22
C GLY A 101 -11.82 2.53 -9.67
N ILE A 102 -10.65 2.41 -9.03
CA ILE A 102 -10.29 1.24 -8.21
C ILE A 102 -10.77 1.49 -6.79
N LYS A 103 -11.59 0.58 -6.28
CA LYS A 103 -12.20 0.65 -4.94
C LYS A 103 -11.50 -0.31 -3.97
N PHE A 104 -11.17 0.19 -2.79
CA PHE A 104 -10.50 -0.58 -1.74
C PHE A 104 -10.95 -0.12 -0.36
N LEU A 105 -10.67 -0.92 0.66
CA LEU A 105 -11.16 -0.67 2.01
C LEU A 105 -10.07 -0.09 2.91
N ALA A 106 -10.36 1.10 3.45
CA ALA A 106 -9.65 1.62 4.61
C ALA A 106 -10.19 0.98 5.90
N ARG A 107 -9.32 0.81 6.90
CA ARG A 107 -9.67 0.26 8.21
C ARG A 107 -8.61 0.59 9.27
N PRO A 108 -9.00 0.88 10.52
CA PRO A 108 -8.04 0.94 11.62
C PRO A 108 -7.40 -0.42 11.84
N THR A 109 -6.08 -0.45 11.98
CA THR A 109 -5.33 -1.67 12.26
C THR A 109 -4.75 -1.64 13.68
N SER A 110 -4.09 -2.72 14.11
CA SER A 110 -3.29 -2.70 15.34
C SER A 110 -2.09 -1.74 15.26
N PHE A 111 -1.77 -1.25 14.06
CA PHE A 111 -0.69 -0.31 13.77
C PHE A 111 -1.24 1.04 13.29
N ARG A 112 -0.32 1.97 13.01
CA ARG A 112 -0.63 3.35 12.57
C ARG A 112 -1.18 3.47 11.14
N HIS A 113 -1.17 2.41 10.34
CA HIS A 113 -1.68 2.45 8.96
C HIS A 113 -3.17 2.10 8.90
N LEU A 114 -3.85 2.59 7.85
CA LEU A 114 -5.30 2.46 7.66
C LEU A 114 -5.68 1.48 6.55
N GLY A 115 -4.82 0.52 6.21
CA GLY A 115 -5.15 -0.50 5.20
C GLY A 115 -4.62 -0.20 3.79
N PHE A 116 -4.02 0.96 3.56
CA PHE A 116 -3.30 1.29 2.33
C PHE A 116 -2.38 2.51 2.57
N PHE A 117 -1.55 2.84 1.58
CA PHE A 117 -0.56 3.92 1.62
C PHE A 117 -0.82 4.88 0.46
N PRO A 118 -1.53 6.01 0.69
CA PRO A 118 -1.91 6.95 -0.34
C PRO A 118 -0.74 7.48 -1.19
N GLU A 119 0.44 7.62 -0.57
CA GLU A 119 1.68 8.04 -1.22
C GLU A 119 2.10 7.16 -2.41
N HIS A 120 1.63 5.91 -2.47
CA HIS A 120 1.89 5.01 -3.59
C HIS A 120 1.00 5.23 -4.80
N ALA A 121 0.02 6.15 -4.76
CA ALA A 121 -0.88 6.44 -5.88
C ALA A 121 -0.14 6.72 -7.20
N VAL A 122 0.97 7.45 -7.14
CA VAL A 122 1.84 7.74 -8.29
C VAL A 122 2.48 6.49 -8.88
N HIS A 123 2.78 5.49 -8.06
CA HIS A 123 3.32 4.23 -8.53
C HIS A 123 2.23 3.36 -9.15
N TRP A 124 0.99 3.42 -8.63
CA TRP A 124 -0.14 2.73 -9.24
C TRP A 124 -0.44 3.25 -10.64
N ASP A 125 -0.41 4.59 -10.81
CA ASP A 125 -0.51 5.24 -12.11
C ASP A 125 0.59 4.76 -13.07
N PHE A 126 1.84 4.78 -12.59
CA PHE A 126 2.99 4.34 -13.37
C PHE A 126 2.90 2.86 -13.78
N ILE A 127 2.48 1.98 -12.87
CA ILE A 127 2.30 0.54 -13.13
C ILE A 127 1.28 0.35 -14.24
N GLU A 128 0.11 0.98 -14.12
CA GLU A 128 -0.97 0.84 -15.10
C GLU A 128 -0.57 1.39 -16.47
N GLU A 129 0.05 2.58 -16.53
CA GLU A 129 0.54 3.16 -17.78
C GLU A 129 1.55 2.25 -18.48
N ARG A 130 2.50 1.69 -17.71
CA ARG A 130 3.55 0.81 -18.26
C ARG A 130 3.01 -0.51 -18.76
N ILE A 131 2.08 -1.13 -18.04
CA ILE A 131 1.46 -2.39 -18.46
C ILE A 131 0.65 -2.16 -19.75
N LYS A 132 -0.22 -1.13 -19.78
CA LYS A 132 -1.01 -0.79 -20.97
C LYS A 132 -0.13 -0.49 -22.19
N SER A 133 0.98 0.22 -21.99
CA SER A 133 1.92 0.53 -23.08
C SER A 133 2.66 -0.71 -23.60
N ALA A 134 2.98 -1.66 -22.71
CA ALA A 134 3.68 -2.89 -23.08
C ALA A 134 2.76 -3.89 -23.80
N GLU A 135 1.48 -3.96 -23.44
CA GLU A 135 0.52 -4.91 -24.00
C GLU A 135 0.35 -4.76 -25.52
N VAL A 136 0.48 -3.54 -26.05
CA VAL A 136 0.37 -3.25 -27.50
C VAL A 136 1.40 -4.02 -28.34
N GLY A 137 2.51 -4.48 -27.75
CA GLY A 137 3.59 -5.17 -28.46
C GLY A 137 3.87 -6.60 -28.02
N LEU A 138 3.12 -7.17 -27.07
CA LEU A 138 3.40 -8.50 -26.52
C LEU A 138 2.40 -9.55 -27.02
N PRO A 139 2.88 -10.75 -27.41
CA PRO A 139 1.99 -11.84 -27.82
C PRO A 139 1.26 -12.51 -26.64
N GLN A 140 1.61 -12.16 -25.40
CA GLN A 140 1.02 -12.66 -24.17
C GLN A 140 0.77 -11.52 -23.18
N LYS A 141 -0.09 -11.77 -22.19
CA LYS A 141 -0.31 -10.86 -21.06
C LYS A 141 0.98 -10.62 -20.28
N VAL A 142 1.14 -9.39 -19.81
CA VAL A 142 2.25 -9.00 -18.91
C VAL A 142 2.15 -9.79 -17.61
N LYS A 143 3.23 -10.47 -17.22
CA LYS A 143 3.34 -11.17 -15.93
C LYS A 143 3.84 -10.22 -14.86
N PHE A 144 2.98 -9.89 -13.90
CA PHE A 144 3.25 -8.95 -12.82
C PHE A 144 3.41 -9.68 -11.49
N LEU A 145 4.54 -9.49 -10.81
CA LEU A 145 4.80 -10.01 -9.47
C LEU A 145 4.79 -8.88 -8.44
N ASN A 146 3.93 -9.01 -7.43
CA ASN A 146 3.89 -8.12 -6.28
C ASN A 146 4.36 -8.85 -5.02
N LEU A 147 5.52 -8.47 -4.50
CA LEU A 147 6.11 -8.99 -3.26
C LEU A 147 5.83 -8.03 -2.11
N PHE A 148 5.49 -8.58 -0.95
CA PHE A 148 5.01 -7.79 0.20
C PHE A 148 3.76 -6.98 -0.17
N GLY A 149 2.85 -7.63 -0.89
CA GLY A 149 1.76 -6.95 -1.60
C GLY A 149 0.68 -6.33 -0.71
N TYR A 150 0.70 -6.62 0.60
CA TYR A 150 -0.20 -6.05 1.59
C TYR A 150 -1.68 -6.19 1.18
N THR A 151 -2.44 -5.10 1.13
CA THR A 151 -3.86 -5.09 0.74
C THR A 151 -4.10 -5.06 -0.76
N GLY A 152 -3.04 -5.16 -1.57
CA GLY A 152 -3.13 -5.47 -2.98
C GLY A 152 -3.53 -4.33 -3.91
N VAL A 153 -3.57 -3.07 -3.47
CA VAL A 153 -4.01 -1.95 -4.32
C VAL A 153 -3.19 -1.87 -5.62
N ALA A 154 -1.86 -1.99 -5.56
CA ALA A 154 -1.00 -2.04 -6.75
C ALA A 154 -1.32 -3.24 -7.67
N SER A 155 -1.67 -4.39 -7.09
CA SER A 155 -2.12 -5.57 -7.84
C SER A 155 -3.43 -5.31 -8.57
N LEU A 156 -4.35 -4.53 -8.01
CA LEU A 156 -5.62 -4.17 -8.69
C LEU A 156 -5.38 -3.29 -9.91
N PHE A 157 -4.48 -2.31 -9.82
CA PHE A 157 -4.08 -1.49 -10.96
C PHE A 157 -3.43 -2.33 -12.06
N ALA A 158 -2.57 -3.28 -11.70
CA ALA A 158 -1.98 -4.21 -12.65
C ALA A 158 -3.03 -5.12 -13.32
N LEU A 159 -3.98 -5.67 -12.54
CA LEU A 159 -5.08 -6.49 -13.07
C LEU A 159 -5.95 -5.71 -14.05
N ARG A 160 -6.37 -4.49 -13.68
CA ARG A 160 -7.18 -3.63 -14.53
C ARG A 160 -6.44 -3.27 -15.83
N ALA A 161 -5.13 -3.15 -15.77
CA ALA A 161 -4.28 -2.90 -16.92
C ALA A 161 -4.09 -4.14 -17.83
N GLY A 162 -4.67 -5.30 -17.50
CA GLY A 162 -4.62 -6.51 -18.32
C GLY A 162 -3.58 -7.55 -17.91
N ALA A 163 -2.79 -7.29 -16.85
CA ALA A 163 -1.72 -8.20 -16.42
C ALA A 163 -2.24 -9.50 -15.79
N GLU A 164 -1.43 -10.56 -15.90
CA GLU A 164 -1.52 -11.74 -15.04
C GLU A 164 -0.73 -11.47 -13.75
N VAL A 165 -1.44 -11.41 -12.63
CA VAL A 165 -0.85 -10.98 -11.35
C VAL A 165 -0.54 -12.17 -10.46
N THR A 166 0.70 -12.24 -9.98
CA THR A 166 1.06 -13.00 -8.77
C THR A 166 1.21 -12.03 -7.61
N HIS A 167 0.37 -12.19 -6.59
CA HIS A 167 0.34 -11.36 -5.39
C HIS A 167 0.79 -12.19 -4.18
N LEU A 168 1.87 -11.75 -3.53
CA LEU A 168 2.50 -12.47 -2.44
C LEU A 168 2.57 -11.62 -1.19
N ASP A 169 2.16 -12.21 -0.07
CA ASP A 169 2.39 -11.67 1.27
C ASP A 169 2.55 -12.81 2.28
N ALA A 170 3.22 -12.55 3.39
CA ALA A 170 3.38 -13.54 4.46
C ALA A 170 2.14 -13.64 5.37
N SER A 171 1.26 -12.62 5.36
CA SER A 171 0.10 -12.56 6.24
C SER A 171 -1.18 -12.99 5.53
N LYS A 172 -1.71 -14.16 5.92
CA LYS A 172 -3.03 -14.63 5.46
C LYS A 172 -4.14 -13.59 5.63
N GLN A 173 -4.05 -12.77 6.68
CA GLN A 173 -5.04 -11.71 6.93
C GLN A 173 -5.02 -10.65 5.83
N VAL A 174 -3.86 -10.15 5.42
CA VAL A 174 -3.78 -9.10 4.39
C VAL A 174 -4.07 -9.67 3.00
N LEU A 175 -3.73 -10.94 2.75
CA LEU A 175 -4.14 -11.65 1.53
C LEU A 175 -5.67 -11.74 1.40
N ASN A 176 -6.38 -11.97 2.50
CA ASN A 176 -7.84 -11.92 2.50
C ASN A 176 -8.36 -10.51 2.23
N TRP A 177 -7.68 -9.47 2.72
CA TRP A 177 -8.03 -8.08 2.42
C TRP A 177 -7.76 -7.73 0.95
N ALA A 178 -6.70 -8.25 0.34
CA ALA A 178 -6.43 -8.09 -1.07
C ALA A 178 -7.53 -8.72 -1.95
N LYS A 179 -8.00 -9.92 -1.60
CA LYS A 179 -9.16 -10.55 -2.26
C LYS A 179 -10.46 -9.77 -2.06
N GLU A 180 -10.66 -9.20 -0.87
CA GLU A 180 -11.81 -8.35 -0.58
C GLU A 180 -11.79 -7.09 -1.46
N ASN A 181 -10.65 -6.42 -1.57
CA ASN A 181 -10.47 -5.26 -2.44
C ASN A 181 -10.61 -5.62 -3.94
N GLN A 182 -10.12 -6.81 -4.35
CA GLN A 182 -10.31 -7.30 -5.72
C GLN A 182 -11.79 -7.45 -6.07
N LYS A 183 -12.58 -8.03 -5.16
CA LYS A 183 -14.03 -8.15 -5.33
C LYS A 183 -14.71 -6.78 -5.32
N LEU A 184 -14.29 -5.88 -4.43
CA LEU A 184 -14.87 -4.54 -4.31
C LEU A 184 -14.66 -3.68 -5.59
N SER A 185 -13.55 -3.93 -6.30
CA SER A 185 -13.25 -3.30 -7.59
C SER A 185 -13.84 -4.03 -8.81
N ASP A 186 -14.70 -5.03 -8.61
CA ASP A 186 -15.25 -5.87 -9.69
C ASP A 186 -14.19 -6.62 -10.54
N LEU A 187 -13.03 -6.93 -9.94
CA LEU A 187 -11.90 -7.59 -10.62
C LEU A 187 -11.76 -9.08 -10.23
N GLN A 188 -12.73 -9.67 -9.52
CA GLN A 188 -12.64 -11.04 -8.98
C GLN A 188 -12.46 -12.13 -10.04
N ASN A 189 -12.89 -11.88 -11.28
CA ASN A 189 -12.77 -12.82 -12.39
C ASN A 189 -11.46 -12.67 -13.17
N LEU A 190 -10.62 -11.69 -12.82
CA LEU A 190 -9.31 -11.47 -13.45
C LEU A 190 -8.22 -12.34 -12.81
N PRO A 191 -7.14 -12.67 -13.55
CA PRO A 191 -6.16 -13.66 -13.13
C PRO A 191 -5.20 -13.12 -12.04
N MET A 192 -5.62 -13.24 -10.78
CA MET A 192 -4.77 -12.95 -9.60
C MET A 192 -4.46 -14.23 -8.82
N ARG A 193 -3.21 -14.70 -8.92
CA ARG A 193 -2.68 -15.79 -8.09
C ARG A 193 -2.21 -15.22 -6.75
N VAL A 194 -2.95 -15.53 -5.68
CA VAL A 194 -2.64 -15.10 -4.32
C VAL A 194 -1.83 -16.17 -3.58
N ILE A 195 -0.69 -15.79 -3.01
CA ILE A 195 0.28 -16.71 -2.40
C ILE A 195 0.63 -16.25 -0.97
N GLU A 196 0.48 -17.16 -0.01
CA GLU A 196 0.96 -17.01 1.36
C GLU A 196 2.36 -17.64 1.47
N ASP A 197 3.40 -16.80 1.50
CA ASP A 197 4.78 -17.28 1.54
C ASP A 197 5.77 -16.24 2.06
N ASP A 198 6.97 -16.72 2.38
CA ASP A 198 8.15 -15.86 2.51
C ASP A 198 8.65 -15.43 1.12
N ALA A 199 8.92 -14.14 0.94
CA ALA A 199 9.25 -13.57 -0.35
C ALA A 199 10.56 -14.15 -0.95
N ILE A 200 11.59 -14.35 -0.12
CA ILE A 200 12.88 -14.88 -0.58
C ILE A 200 12.73 -16.35 -0.98
N LYS A 201 12.15 -17.17 -0.12
CA LYS A 201 11.90 -18.58 -0.41
C LYS A 201 11.03 -18.77 -1.65
N PHE A 202 10.03 -17.90 -1.85
CA PHE A 202 9.22 -17.91 -3.06
C PHE A 202 10.06 -17.62 -4.29
N LEU A 203 10.86 -16.54 -4.28
CA LEU A 203 11.73 -16.18 -5.39
C LEU A 203 12.75 -17.27 -5.72
N GLU A 204 13.35 -17.93 -4.72
CA GLU A 204 14.25 -19.06 -4.93
C GLU A 204 13.56 -20.22 -5.68
N ARG A 205 12.32 -20.54 -5.31
CA ARG A 205 11.53 -21.57 -6.00
C ARG A 205 11.17 -21.17 -7.43
N GLU A 206 10.79 -19.92 -7.65
CA GLU A 206 10.47 -19.41 -8.99
C GLU A 206 11.71 -19.40 -9.89
N ALA A 207 12.87 -18.98 -9.36
CA ALA A 207 14.14 -19.02 -10.06
C ALA A 207 14.54 -20.47 -10.42
N LYS A 208 14.40 -21.42 -9.48
CA LYS A 208 14.67 -22.84 -9.73
C LYS A 208 13.75 -23.44 -10.81
N ARG A 209 12.51 -22.96 -10.91
CA ARG A 209 11.54 -23.37 -11.93
C ARG A 209 11.72 -22.66 -13.27
N GLY A 210 12.60 -21.65 -13.35
CA GLY A 210 12.78 -20.85 -14.55
C GLY A 210 11.62 -19.90 -14.84
N ASN A 211 10.78 -19.59 -13.84
CA ASN A 211 9.69 -18.64 -14.02
C ASN A 211 10.24 -17.22 -14.21
N LYS A 212 9.59 -16.47 -15.11
CA LYS A 212 9.96 -15.09 -15.46
C LYS A 212 8.75 -14.18 -15.29
N TYR A 213 9.05 -12.95 -14.92
CA TYR A 213 8.09 -11.87 -14.72
C TYR A 213 8.56 -10.65 -15.51
N ASP A 214 7.62 -9.96 -16.14
CA ASP A 214 7.89 -8.77 -16.93
C ASP A 214 7.98 -7.53 -16.02
N VAL A 215 7.22 -7.54 -14.92
CA VAL A 215 7.21 -6.48 -13.91
C VAL A 215 7.30 -7.12 -12.52
N ILE A 216 8.19 -6.59 -11.69
CA ILE A 216 8.30 -6.96 -10.27
C ILE A 216 8.22 -5.67 -9.46
N ILE A 217 7.29 -5.64 -8.51
CA ILE A 217 7.26 -4.64 -7.44
C ILE A 217 7.59 -5.33 -6.12
N MET A 218 8.29 -4.61 -5.25
CA MET A 218 8.71 -5.11 -3.96
C MET A 218 8.70 -3.95 -2.98
N ASP A 219 7.89 -4.08 -1.92
CA ASP A 219 7.79 -3.09 -0.84
C ASP A 219 8.17 -3.73 0.51
N PRO A 220 9.45 -4.07 0.71
CA PRO A 220 9.86 -4.83 1.87
C PRO A 220 9.80 -3.96 3.14
N PRO A 221 9.24 -4.48 4.25
CA PRO A 221 9.33 -3.78 5.53
C PRO A 221 10.77 -3.81 6.06
N LYS A 222 11.14 -2.90 6.97
CA LYS A 222 12.46 -2.94 7.64
C LYS A 222 12.68 -4.27 8.38
N PHE A 223 11.63 -4.74 9.04
CA PHE A 223 11.60 -6.01 9.76
C PHE A 223 10.26 -6.69 9.51
N GLY A 224 10.26 -8.01 9.35
CA GLY A 224 9.06 -8.80 9.11
C GLY A 224 9.23 -10.25 9.54
N ARG A 225 8.14 -11.02 9.39
CA ARG A 225 8.18 -12.46 9.55
C ARG A 225 7.45 -13.17 8.42
N GLY A 226 8.03 -14.26 7.93
CA GLY A 226 7.39 -15.18 7.01
C GLY A 226 6.29 -16.02 7.70
N PRO A 227 5.45 -16.73 6.93
CA PRO A 227 4.33 -17.50 7.48
C PRO A 227 4.75 -18.61 8.45
N LYS A 228 5.99 -19.12 8.33
CA LYS A 228 6.55 -20.16 9.20
C LYS A 228 7.53 -19.59 10.24
N GLY A 229 7.50 -18.28 10.46
CA GLY A 229 8.37 -17.59 11.41
C GLY A 229 9.76 -17.27 10.90
N GLU A 230 9.99 -17.35 9.57
CA GLU A 230 11.20 -16.82 8.94
C GLU A 230 11.40 -15.36 9.36
N VAL A 231 12.63 -14.96 9.68
CA VAL A 231 12.93 -13.57 10.03
C VAL A 231 13.30 -12.83 8.76
N TRP A 232 12.62 -11.72 8.50
CA TRP A 232 12.97 -10.78 7.44
C TRP A 232 13.59 -9.52 8.05
N LYS A 233 14.74 -9.11 7.53
CA LYS A 233 15.40 -7.83 7.83
C LYS A 233 15.95 -7.28 6.52
N ILE A 234 15.64 -6.02 6.21
CA ILE A 234 16.04 -5.43 4.93
C ILE A 234 17.57 -5.25 4.78
N GLU A 235 18.28 -5.19 5.90
CA GLU A 235 19.74 -4.97 5.96
C GLU A 235 20.56 -6.27 5.92
N GLU A 236 19.91 -7.45 6.00
CA GLU A 236 20.53 -8.79 5.95
C GLU A 236 20.22 -9.50 4.62
#